data_AF-A0A3A8ITY7-F1
#
_entry.id   AF-A0A3A8ITY7-F1
#
_cell.length_a   1.000
_cell.length_b   1.000
_cell.length_c   1.000
_cell.angle_alpha   90.00
_cell.angle_beta   90.00
_cell.angle_gamma   90.00
#
_symmetry.space_group_name_H-M   'P 1'
#
loop_
_entity.id
_entity.type
_entity.pdbx_description
1 polymer ?
#
loop_
_entity_poly.entity_id
_entity_poly.type
_entity_poly.pdbx_seq_one_letter_code
_entity_poly.pdbx_strand_id
1 'polypeptide(L)'
;MYRLCLLGCVLLLGACRETAPEEGALRVTVKYGTYRPACVRVAVQDTQGHAEGTDIPSSQFKDPDARELRIAVLRRAEWDRELTVTVSSFDAVAADRCDGDAVETRGSGGTVSVLPKQFALWEVRLETEDTDGDGHLVGAMWTKEPDCDDQESSIHPGAIEACGSTVDLNCNKRIGCQESGCASKPCDDGNACTTGDYCDGEGITAKCLPATTKQCPVPSGICDAKQACQPTTGLCAPIESTEGRDCRDASDKCTTSATCDATGKCVATQRDCTSTAQCLESKGTCNSASGLCDFTPRPNTESCSDGLNCTGPDRCNGSGACEGAPGNCEPPPCHQLKQACTASTECEYEVALNADCNTGSGIPGVCLADATCSPFPYKPLNFDPNTIANADIGELKTNADVVFDTQNSTWNPASAVTTLGTLKYISTPQGAGNPEALLIPVRTLELGGTLRITGPRPVILAVFGEATVSQSILATSSIENGNAACGSSHGGPGIFTDTTGGGGGGGGNNTDGKDGGGGFDDGAIQGRGGLSRPTSPEPLLG
;
A
#
# COMPACT_ATOMS: atom_id res chain seq x y z
N MET A 1 9.85 -95.04 35.50
CA MET A 1 8.80 -95.43 36.46
C MET A 1 9.40 -95.63 37.83
N TYR A 2 9.02 -94.83 38.83
CA TYR A 2 9.11 -95.28 40.23
C TYR A 2 7.96 -96.27 40.42
N ARG A 3 8.29 -97.53 40.68
CA ARG A 3 7.31 -98.56 41.05
C ARG A 3 7.22 -98.52 42.56
N LEU A 4 6.08 -98.09 43.08
CA LEU A 4 5.72 -98.28 44.46
C LEU A 4 5.48 -99.79 44.66
N CYS A 5 6.52 -100.56 44.99
CA CYS A 5 6.34 -101.83 45.68
C CYS A 5 6.07 -101.49 47.14
N LEU A 6 4.80 -101.33 47.50
CA LEU A 6 4.35 -101.62 48.86
C LEU A 6 4.84 -103.05 49.17
N LEU A 7 5.65 -103.19 50.22
CA LEU A 7 6.20 -104.45 50.68
C LEU A 7 5.09 -105.51 50.81
N GLY A 8 5.14 -106.51 49.94
CA GLY A 8 4.18 -107.61 49.91
C GLY A 8 4.28 -108.50 48.66
N CYS A 9 5.41 -109.21 48.53
CA CYS A 9 5.58 -110.42 47.70
C CYS A 9 5.75 -110.34 46.16
N VAL A 10 6.82 -111.02 45.73
CA VAL A 10 7.13 -111.66 44.43
C VAL A 10 7.75 -110.79 43.32
N LEU A 11 9.06 -111.02 43.14
CA LEU A 11 9.83 -110.83 41.91
C LEU A 11 9.22 -111.60 40.74
N LEU A 12 9.05 -110.94 39.59
CA LEU A 12 9.24 -111.54 38.26
C LEU A 12 9.57 -110.43 37.25
N LEU A 13 10.80 -110.49 36.71
CA LEU A 13 11.23 -109.79 35.50
C LEU A 13 10.49 -110.40 34.30
N GLY A 14 9.86 -109.56 33.49
CA GLY A 14 9.27 -109.97 32.21
C GLY A 14 8.62 -108.79 31.51
N ALA A 15 9.05 -108.52 30.28
CA ALA A 15 8.38 -107.61 29.38
C ALA A 15 6.92 -108.04 29.21
N CYS A 16 5.99 -107.30 29.83
CA CYS A 16 4.56 -107.51 29.73
C CYS A 16 3.88 -106.14 29.74
N ARG A 17 2.88 -105.99 28.85
CA ARG A 17 1.84 -104.96 28.95
C ARG A 17 1.50 -104.75 30.41
N GLU A 18 1.70 -103.54 30.92
CA GLU A 18 1.29 -103.19 32.27
C GLU A 18 -0.22 -103.39 32.36
N THR A 19 -0.67 -104.44 33.05
CA THR A 19 -2.07 -104.67 33.36
C THR A 19 -2.45 -103.77 34.53
N ALA A 20 -3.53 -103.02 34.39
CA ALA A 20 -4.00 -102.15 35.45
C ALA A 20 -4.38 -102.97 36.70
N PRO A 21 -4.08 -102.47 37.92
CA PRO A 21 -4.44 -103.12 39.17
C PRO A 21 -5.95 -103.35 39.30
N GLU A 22 -6.36 -104.30 40.14
CA GLU A 22 -7.77 -104.63 40.37
C GLU A 22 -8.60 -103.39 40.76
N GLU A 23 -8.08 -102.53 41.64
CA GLU A 23 -8.77 -101.32 42.10
C GLU A 23 -8.68 -100.13 41.13
N GLY A 24 -7.91 -100.25 40.05
CA GLY A 24 -7.59 -99.17 39.10
C GLY A 24 -6.36 -98.34 39.50
N ALA A 25 -5.78 -97.65 38.54
CA ALA A 25 -4.64 -96.75 38.77
C ALA A 25 -4.78 -95.47 37.96
N LEU A 26 -4.28 -94.36 38.50
CA LEU A 26 -4.16 -93.10 37.80
C LEU A 26 -2.69 -92.87 37.44
N ARG A 27 -2.41 -92.62 36.16
CA ARG A 27 -1.10 -92.19 35.69
C ARG A 27 -1.10 -90.66 35.56
N VAL A 28 -0.34 -90.03 36.43
CA VAL A 28 -0.10 -88.59 36.44
C VAL A 28 1.19 -88.30 35.67
N THR A 29 1.10 -87.47 34.64
CA THR A 29 2.25 -86.97 33.88
C THR A 29 2.43 -85.49 34.19
N VAL A 30 3.56 -85.12 34.78
CA VAL A 30 3.90 -83.74 35.12
C VAL A 30 5.01 -83.29 34.19
N LYS A 31 4.74 -82.34 33.31
CA LYS A 31 5.75 -81.65 32.49
C LYS A 31 6.13 -80.34 33.17
N TYR A 32 7.38 -79.91 33.06
CA TYR A 32 7.83 -78.61 33.57
C TYR A 32 8.61 -77.83 32.49
N GLY A 33 8.67 -76.51 32.67
CA GLY A 33 9.30 -75.55 31.77
C GLY A 33 10.83 -75.58 31.81
N THR A 34 11.45 -74.41 31.67
CA THR A 34 12.90 -74.22 31.84
C THR A 34 13.31 -74.31 33.31
N TYR A 35 12.45 -73.84 34.22
CA TYR A 35 12.63 -74.04 35.66
C TYR A 35 12.60 -75.53 36.03
N ARG A 36 13.62 -75.99 36.75
CA ARG A 36 13.72 -77.34 37.28
C ARG A 36 13.37 -77.34 38.77
N PRO A 37 12.17 -77.81 39.19
CA PRO A 37 11.78 -77.84 40.59
C PRO A 37 12.77 -78.64 41.44
N ALA A 38 13.06 -78.18 42.65
CA ALA A 38 13.87 -78.95 43.60
C ALA A 38 13.09 -80.18 44.10
N CYS A 39 11.76 -80.08 44.19
CA CYS A 39 10.86 -81.17 44.54
C CYS A 39 9.48 -81.00 43.88
N VAL A 40 8.81 -82.10 43.57
CA VAL A 40 7.40 -82.10 43.14
C VAL A 40 6.58 -82.97 44.09
N ARG A 41 5.53 -82.40 44.68
CA ARG A 41 4.53 -83.11 45.48
C ARG A 41 3.32 -83.43 44.61
N VAL A 42 2.96 -84.70 44.51
CA VAL A 42 1.70 -85.14 43.89
C VAL A 42 0.79 -85.62 45.00
N ALA A 43 -0.30 -84.90 45.24
CA ALA A 43 -1.32 -85.23 46.22
C ALA A 43 -2.62 -85.60 45.52
N VAL A 44 -3.31 -86.61 46.06
CA VAL A 44 -4.63 -87.03 45.61
C VAL A 44 -5.59 -87.06 46.77
N GLN A 45 -6.85 -86.70 46.49
CA GLN A 45 -7.93 -86.73 47.48
C GLN A 45 -9.21 -87.24 46.84
N ASP A 46 -9.92 -88.13 47.54
CA ASP A 46 -11.24 -88.62 47.10
C ASP A 46 -12.39 -87.69 47.57
N THR A 47 -13.61 -87.97 47.14
CA THR A 47 -14.82 -87.21 47.50
C THR A 47 -15.23 -87.34 48.97
N GLN A 48 -14.71 -88.35 49.68
CA GLN A 48 -15.01 -88.65 51.09
C GLN A 48 -13.98 -88.02 52.04
N GLY A 49 -12.94 -87.39 51.49
CA GLY A 49 -11.90 -86.69 52.24
C GLY A 49 -10.65 -87.52 52.54
N HIS A 50 -10.55 -88.75 52.04
CA HIS A 50 -9.30 -89.51 52.10
C HIS A 50 -8.26 -88.85 51.20
N ALA A 51 -7.08 -88.56 51.75
CA ALA A 51 -6.00 -87.90 51.02
C ALA A 51 -4.64 -88.54 51.32
N GLU A 52 -3.78 -88.57 50.31
CA GLU A 52 -2.42 -89.10 50.36
C GLU A 52 -1.57 -88.34 49.35
N GLY A 53 -0.30 -88.13 49.66
CA GLY A 53 0.62 -87.42 48.78
C GLY A 53 2.01 -88.02 48.82
N THR A 54 2.76 -87.81 47.74
CA THR A 54 4.14 -88.26 47.62
C THR A 54 5.03 -87.11 47.17
N ASP A 55 6.20 -87.02 47.78
CA ASP A 55 7.24 -86.05 47.46
C ASP A 55 8.29 -86.70 46.59
N ILE A 56 8.65 -86.02 45.51
CA ILE A 56 9.62 -86.50 44.53
C ILE A 56 10.73 -85.44 44.45
N PRO A 57 11.81 -85.60 45.20
CA PRO A 57 13.01 -84.76 45.07
C PRO A 57 13.58 -84.81 43.65
N SER A 58 14.18 -83.71 43.20
CA SER A 58 14.77 -83.58 41.86
C SER A 58 15.89 -84.58 41.59
N SER A 59 16.57 -85.07 42.63
CA SER A 59 17.55 -86.16 42.57
C SER A 59 16.95 -87.48 42.08
N GLN A 60 15.62 -87.63 42.15
CA GLN A 60 14.86 -88.81 41.73
C GLN A 60 14.24 -88.66 40.34
N PHE A 61 14.39 -87.50 39.68
CA PHE A 61 13.87 -87.26 38.34
C PHE A 61 14.60 -88.15 37.34
N LYS A 62 13.85 -88.97 36.60
CA LYS A 62 14.40 -89.87 35.58
C LYS A 62 14.39 -89.12 34.25
N ASP A 63 15.53 -89.07 33.58
CA ASP A 63 15.71 -88.36 32.31
C ASP A 63 15.36 -86.86 32.44
N PRO A 64 16.18 -86.08 33.19
CA PRO A 64 15.91 -84.67 33.45
C PRO A 64 15.82 -83.82 32.17
N ASP A 65 16.45 -84.26 31.08
CA ASP A 65 16.43 -83.62 29.77
C ASP A 65 15.03 -83.71 29.10
N ALA A 66 14.25 -84.75 29.43
CA ALA A 66 12.88 -84.90 28.96
C ALA A 66 11.87 -83.97 29.67
N ARG A 67 12.27 -83.33 30.78
CA ARG A 67 11.46 -82.38 31.58
C ARG A 67 10.05 -82.92 31.92
N GLU A 68 9.97 -84.22 32.20
CA GLU A 68 8.70 -84.94 32.40
C GLU A 68 8.82 -85.97 33.54
N LEU A 69 7.88 -85.94 34.48
CA LEU A 69 7.72 -86.92 35.54
C LEU A 69 6.49 -87.79 35.28
N ARG A 70 6.63 -89.10 35.47
CA ARG A 70 5.54 -90.07 35.35
C ARG A 70 5.32 -90.78 36.67
N ILE A 71 4.18 -90.51 37.29
CA ILE A 71 3.78 -91.03 38.60
C ILE A 71 2.58 -91.97 38.40
N ALA A 72 2.61 -93.12 39.06
CA ALA A 72 1.47 -94.02 39.13
C ALA A 72 0.85 -93.94 40.52
N VAL A 73 -0.41 -93.55 40.58
CA VAL A 73 -1.22 -93.49 41.80
C VAL A 73 -2.12 -94.72 41.81
N LEU A 74 -1.96 -95.57 42.82
CA LEU A 74 -2.77 -96.78 43.02
C LEU A 74 -3.96 -96.42 43.90
N ARG A 75 -5.19 -96.58 43.41
CA ARG A 75 -6.38 -96.34 44.24
C ARG A 75 -6.51 -97.46 45.27
N ARG A 76 -6.76 -97.11 46.53
CA ARG A 76 -7.06 -98.08 47.60
C ARG A 76 -8.54 -98.48 47.56
N ALA A 77 -8.87 -99.68 48.01
CA ALA A 77 -10.24 -100.20 47.90
C ALA A 77 -11.26 -99.35 48.67
N GLU A 78 -10.84 -98.72 49.76
CA GLU A 78 -11.65 -97.88 50.65
C GLU A 78 -11.86 -96.43 50.16
N TRP A 79 -11.22 -96.02 49.07
CA TRP A 79 -11.36 -94.67 48.49
C TRP A 79 -12.46 -94.61 47.43
N ASP A 80 -13.11 -93.46 47.24
CA ASP A 80 -13.98 -93.23 46.08
C ASP A 80 -13.16 -93.29 44.76
N ARG A 81 -13.85 -93.59 43.66
CA ARG A 81 -13.29 -93.68 42.31
C ARG A 81 -13.03 -92.31 41.68
N GLU A 82 -13.69 -91.27 42.19
CA GLU A 82 -13.48 -89.89 41.74
C GLU A 82 -12.38 -89.23 42.58
N LEU A 83 -11.23 -88.97 41.96
CA LEU A 83 -10.07 -88.39 42.64
C LEU A 83 -9.79 -86.97 42.13
N THR A 84 -9.54 -86.04 43.05
CA THR A 84 -8.92 -84.75 42.71
C THR A 84 -7.40 -84.89 42.83
N VAL A 85 -6.68 -84.35 41.86
CA VAL A 85 -5.21 -84.38 41.82
C VAL A 85 -4.68 -82.96 41.99
N THR A 86 -3.68 -82.80 42.85
CA THR A 86 -2.95 -81.55 43.04
C THR A 86 -1.46 -81.81 42.88
N VAL A 87 -0.82 -81.04 42.01
CA VAL A 87 0.62 -81.08 41.79
C VAL A 87 1.22 -79.75 42.21
N SER A 88 2.19 -79.79 43.11
CA SER A 88 2.89 -78.62 43.61
C SER A 88 4.40 -78.77 43.42
N SER A 89 5.05 -77.75 42.86
CA SER A 89 6.52 -77.64 42.82
C SER A 89 7.04 -76.85 44.01
N PHE A 90 8.26 -77.19 44.46
CA PHE A 90 8.92 -76.58 45.60
C PHE A 90 10.38 -76.24 45.27
N ASP A 91 10.90 -75.20 45.90
CA ASP A 91 12.26 -74.69 45.72
C ASP A 91 13.32 -75.38 46.60
N ALA A 92 12.91 -76.19 47.58
CA ALA A 92 13.83 -76.93 48.44
C ALA A 92 13.41 -78.39 48.72
N VAL A 93 14.37 -79.14 49.26
CA VAL A 93 14.19 -80.50 49.78
C VAL A 93 14.81 -80.57 51.17
N ALA A 94 14.04 -81.05 52.15
CA ALA A 94 14.55 -81.36 53.48
C ALA A 94 14.16 -82.78 53.87
N ALA A 95 15.15 -83.59 54.27
CA ALA A 95 14.97 -84.98 54.66
C ALA A 95 14.14 -85.82 53.66
N ASP A 96 14.50 -85.73 52.36
CA ASP A 96 13.83 -86.39 51.22
C ASP A 96 12.35 -86.02 51.02
N ARG A 97 11.90 -84.88 51.57
CA ARG A 97 10.56 -84.33 51.39
C ARG A 97 10.60 -82.96 50.74
N CYS A 98 9.52 -82.59 50.07
CA CYS A 98 9.37 -81.25 49.52
C CYS A 98 9.23 -80.26 50.67
N ASP A 99 10.07 -79.24 50.64
CA ASP A 99 10.19 -78.21 51.67
C ASP A 99 10.42 -76.84 51.00
N GLY A 100 10.50 -75.78 51.78
CA GLY A 100 10.64 -74.42 51.25
C GLY A 100 9.32 -73.87 50.72
N ASP A 101 9.41 -72.92 49.79
CA ASP A 101 8.26 -72.24 49.23
C ASP A 101 7.63 -73.08 48.11
N ALA A 102 6.30 -73.14 48.08
CA ALA A 102 5.57 -73.70 46.95
C ALA A 102 5.68 -72.71 45.77
N VAL A 103 6.39 -73.12 44.72
CA VAL A 103 6.66 -72.29 43.54
C VAL A 103 5.42 -72.20 42.65
N GLU A 104 4.76 -73.32 42.39
CA GLU A 104 3.56 -73.39 41.56
C GLU A 104 2.66 -74.53 42.05
N THR A 105 1.34 -74.36 41.97
CA THR A 105 0.39 -75.44 42.26
C THR A 105 -0.69 -75.50 41.20
N ARG A 106 -0.90 -76.70 40.63
CA ARG A 106 -1.91 -76.96 39.60
C ARG A 106 -2.79 -78.13 40.05
N GLY A 107 -4.10 -77.91 40.00
CA GLY A 107 -5.10 -78.94 40.27
C GLY A 107 -5.69 -79.51 38.99
N SER A 108 -6.35 -80.67 39.09
CA SER A 108 -7.09 -81.27 37.97
C SER A 108 -8.31 -80.46 37.51
N GLY A 109 -8.72 -79.41 38.24
CA GLY A 109 -9.87 -78.56 37.91
C GLY A 109 -11.23 -79.25 38.07
N GLY A 110 -11.24 -80.49 38.57
CA GLY A 110 -12.37 -81.40 38.71
C GLY A 110 -11.90 -82.79 39.13
N THR A 111 -12.80 -83.77 39.17
CA THR A 111 -12.43 -85.15 39.51
C THR A 111 -11.96 -85.95 38.30
N VAL A 112 -11.08 -86.91 38.55
CA VAL A 112 -10.57 -87.88 37.59
C VAL A 112 -11.10 -89.26 37.99
N SER A 113 -11.88 -89.88 37.11
CA SER A 113 -12.52 -91.17 37.36
C SER A 113 -11.52 -92.32 37.20
N VAL A 114 -11.24 -93.06 38.28
CA VAL A 114 -10.32 -94.20 38.32
C VAL A 114 -11.12 -95.50 38.45
N LEU A 115 -11.37 -96.13 37.29
CA LEU A 115 -12.15 -97.36 37.22
C LEU A 115 -11.30 -98.62 37.52
N PRO A 116 -11.88 -99.65 38.15
CA PRO A 116 -11.24 -100.95 38.35
C PRO A 116 -10.64 -101.52 37.06
N LYS A 117 -9.45 -102.11 37.14
CA LYS A 117 -8.73 -102.72 36.00
C LYS A 117 -8.48 -101.77 34.82
N GLN A 118 -8.48 -100.46 35.06
CA GLN A 118 -8.14 -99.43 34.05
C GLN A 118 -7.07 -98.46 34.55
N PHE A 119 -6.39 -97.82 33.58
CA PHE A 119 -5.54 -96.67 33.84
C PHE A 119 -6.29 -95.39 33.46
N ALA A 120 -6.55 -94.54 34.45
CA ALA A 120 -6.89 -93.15 34.19
C ALA A 120 -5.61 -92.38 33.83
N LEU A 121 -5.75 -91.35 32.99
CA LEU A 121 -4.65 -90.49 32.56
C LEU A 121 -4.96 -89.06 32.94
N TRP A 122 -4.00 -88.39 33.57
CA TRP A 122 -4.05 -86.96 33.77
C TRP A 122 -2.66 -86.38 33.53
N GLU A 123 -2.60 -85.35 32.69
CA GLU A 123 -1.37 -84.65 32.34
C GLU A 123 -1.51 -83.19 32.79
N VAL A 124 -0.43 -82.66 33.36
CA VAL A 124 -0.32 -81.27 33.79
C VAL A 124 1.03 -80.72 33.39
N ARG A 125 1.05 -79.45 33.00
CA ARG A 125 2.28 -78.68 32.79
C ARG A 125 2.40 -77.64 33.89
N LEU A 126 3.55 -77.60 34.54
CA LEU A 126 4.00 -76.50 35.36
C LEU A 126 4.56 -75.43 34.41
N GLU A 127 4.04 -74.20 34.52
CA GLU A 127 4.31 -73.07 33.63
C GLU A 127 5.41 -72.14 34.13
N THR A 128 5.94 -72.35 35.34
CA THR A 128 7.09 -71.56 35.81
C THR A 128 8.32 -71.79 34.92
N GLU A 129 8.98 -70.69 34.56
CA GLU A 129 10.16 -70.64 33.69
C GLU A 129 11.32 -69.92 34.39
N ASP A 130 12.53 -70.29 33.98
CA ASP A 130 13.87 -69.79 34.39
C ASP A 130 14.79 -70.06 33.20
N THR A 131 14.63 -69.25 32.15
CA THR A 131 15.17 -69.54 30.82
C THR A 131 16.63 -69.16 30.68
N ASP A 132 17.06 -68.08 31.34
CA ASP A 132 18.47 -67.67 31.40
C ASP A 132 19.27 -68.33 32.54
N GLY A 133 18.59 -68.95 33.51
CA GLY A 133 19.21 -69.75 34.56
C GLY A 133 19.78 -68.95 35.73
N ASP A 134 19.32 -67.71 35.93
CA ASP A 134 19.78 -66.85 37.02
C ASP A 134 19.10 -67.16 38.38
N GLY A 135 18.06 -68.01 38.35
CA GLY A 135 17.30 -68.46 39.53
C GLY A 135 16.14 -67.55 39.93
N HIS A 136 15.87 -66.49 39.17
CA HIS A 136 14.66 -65.69 39.23
C HIS A 136 13.62 -66.27 38.28
N LEU A 137 12.36 -66.29 38.71
CA LEU A 137 11.33 -67.09 38.06
C LEU A 137 10.22 -66.22 37.49
N VAL A 138 9.79 -66.54 36.28
CA VAL A 138 8.55 -66.00 35.69
C VAL A 138 7.42 -67.03 35.81
N GLY A 139 6.20 -66.58 36.13
CA GLY A 139 5.02 -67.45 36.25
C GLY A 139 4.94 -68.27 37.54
N ALA A 140 5.85 -68.08 38.50
CA ALA A 140 5.71 -68.63 39.84
C ALA A 140 4.50 -68.02 40.58
N MET A 141 3.82 -68.81 41.40
CA MET A 141 2.63 -68.44 42.17
C MET A 141 2.93 -67.97 43.59
N TRP A 142 4.21 -67.92 43.97
CA TRP A 142 4.65 -67.38 45.26
C TRP A 142 4.59 -65.85 45.30
N THR A 143 4.94 -65.25 46.45
CA THR A 143 4.88 -63.79 46.67
C THR A 143 6.19 -63.05 46.37
N LYS A 144 7.23 -63.74 45.87
CA LYS A 144 8.49 -63.09 45.46
C LYS A 144 8.25 -62.34 44.15
N GLU A 145 8.95 -61.22 43.96
CA GLU A 145 8.86 -60.45 42.70
C GLU A 145 9.28 -61.38 41.55
N PRO A 146 8.48 -61.46 40.46
CA PRO A 146 8.82 -62.26 39.31
C PRO A 146 9.94 -61.61 38.50
N ASP A 147 10.63 -62.42 37.71
CA ASP A 147 11.55 -61.90 36.72
C ASP A 147 10.80 -61.12 35.63
N CYS A 148 11.35 -59.95 35.26
CA CYS A 148 10.83 -59.07 34.24
C CYS A 148 11.44 -59.34 32.85
N ASP A 149 12.59 -60.01 32.74
CA ASP A 149 13.17 -60.47 31.47
C ASP A 149 13.90 -61.82 31.59
N ASP A 150 13.14 -62.91 31.55
CA ASP A 150 13.61 -64.31 31.66
C ASP A 150 14.60 -64.75 30.55
N GLN A 151 14.98 -63.86 29.63
CA GLN A 151 15.98 -64.12 28.59
C GLN A 151 17.35 -63.52 28.88
N GLU A 152 17.48 -62.68 29.92
CA GLU A 152 18.69 -61.91 30.22
C GLU A 152 19.02 -61.94 31.71
N SER A 153 19.96 -62.80 32.09
CA SER A 153 20.37 -63.07 33.49
C SER A 153 20.89 -61.87 34.30
N SER A 154 21.03 -60.70 33.67
CA SER A 154 21.40 -59.45 34.33
C SER A 154 20.21 -58.55 34.67
N ILE A 155 19.01 -58.91 34.20
CA ILE A 155 17.74 -58.24 34.47
C ILE A 155 16.92 -59.17 35.35
N HIS A 156 16.89 -58.89 36.65
CA HIS A 156 16.20 -59.71 37.62
C HIS A 156 15.95 -58.96 38.94
N PRO A 157 14.96 -59.36 39.76
CA PRO A 157 14.68 -58.73 41.03
C PRO A 157 15.92 -58.56 41.93
N GLY A 158 16.24 -57.31 42.25
CA GLY A 158 17.37 -56.95 43.12
C GLY A 158 18.72 -56.74 42.42
N ALA A 159 18.77 -56.76 41.07
CA ALA A 159 19.96 -56.34 40.33
C ALA A 159 20.38 -54.90 40.68
N ILE A 160 21.65 -54.55 40.45
CA ILE A 160 22.17 -53.20 40.70
C ILE A 160 22.00 -52.35 39.45
N GLU A 161 21.30 -51.24 39.59
CA GLU A 161 21.11 -50.26 38.53
C GLU A 161 22.00 -49.03 38.70
N ALA A 162 22.53 -48.54 37.58
CA ALA A 162 23.21 -47.26 37.53
C ALA A 162 22.19 -46.13 37.38
N CYS A 163 22.45 -44.98 38.01
CA CYS A 163 21.58 -43.79 37.92
C CYS A 163 21.43 -43.20 36.51
N GLY A 164 22.28 -43.61 35.56
CA GLY A 164 22.17 -43.27 34.14
C GLY A 164 21.59 -44.38 33.26
N SER A 165 21.11 -45.49 33.84
CA SER A 165 20.52 -46.58 33.08
C SER A 165 19.19 -46.18 32.45
N THR A 166 18.90 -46.70 31.26
CA THR A 166 17.61 -46.59 30.59
C THR A 166 16.81 -47.89 30.63
N VAL A 167 17.37 -48.93 31.26
CA VAL A 167 16.78 -50.26 31.42
C VAL A 167 16.55 -50.52 32.92
N ASP A 168 15.38 -51.07 33.25
CA ASP A 168 15.01 -51.57 34.57
C ASP A 168 15.62 -52.96 34.71
N LEU A 169 16.79 -53.04 35.34
CA LEU A 169 17.50 -54.28 35.60
C LEU A 169 16.95 -54.99 36.82
N ASN A 170 16.32 -54.29 37.77
CA ASN A 170 15.96 -54.85 39.07
C ASN A 170 14.47 -55.13 39.26
N CYS A 171 13.71 -55.01 38.17
CA CYS A 171 12.28 -55.27 38.04
C CYS A 171 11.40 -54.45 39.00
N ASN A 172 11.91 -53.30 39.48
CA ASN A 172 11.18 -52.47 40.44
C ASN A 172 10.30 -51.39 39.75
N LYS A 173 10.30 -51.35 38.41
CA LYS A 173 9.58 -50.39 37.54
C LYS A 173 10.10 -48.96 37.61
N ARG A 174 11.38 -48.81 37.92
CA ARG A 174 12.09 -47.54 37.93
C ARG A 174 13.35 -47.70 37.08
N ILE A 175 13.83 -46.58 36.56
CA ILE A 175 15.05 -46.54 35.74
C ILE A 175 15.87 -45.31 36.08
N GLY A 176 17.19 -45.45 36.02
CA GLY A 176 18.13 -44.34 36.07
C GLY A 176 17.92 -43.44 37.29
N CYS A 177 17.56 -42.17 37.05
CA CYS A 177 17.37 -41.19 38.12
C CYS A 177 16.25 -41.54 39.11
N GLN A 178 15.32 -42.42 38.73
CA GLN A 178 14.22 -42.84 39.60
C GLN A 178 14.67 -43.80 40.71
N GLU A 179 15.88 -44.36 40.57
CA GLU A 179 16.48 -45.25 41.54
C GLU A 179 16.83 -44.54 42.86
N SER A 180 16.79 -45.32 43.93
CA SER A 180 17.07 -44.80 45.27
C SER A 180 18.54 -44.43 45.40
N GLY A 181 18.84 -43.24 45.93
CA GLY A 181 20.22 -42.75 46.08
C GLY A 181 20.83 -42.15 44.81
N CYS A 182 20.01 -41.94 43.77
CA CYS A 182 20.44 -41.30 42.53
C CYS A 182 20.33 -39.78 42.52
N ALA A 183 19.70 -39.16 43.51
CA ALA A 183 19.66 -37.70 43.60
C ALA A 183 21.06 -37.07 43.51
N SER A 184 21.22 -36.09 42.62
CA SER A 184 22.48 -35.42 42.29
C SER A 184 23.60 -36.31 41.74
N LYS A 185 23.31 -37.56 41.35
CA LYS A 185 24.25 -38.42 40.63
C LYS A 185 24.29 -38.04 39.14
N PRO A 186 25.42 -38.28 38.46
CA PRO A 186 25.52 -38.02 37.03
C PRO A 186 24.56 -38.93 36.26
N CYS A 187 23.96 -38.36 35.23
CA CYS A 187 23.15 -39.04 34.23
C CYS A 187 23.45 -38.42 32.86
N ASP A 188 22.79 -38.92 31.82
CA ASP A 188 22.83 -38.36 30.46
C ASP A 188 21.38 -38.24 29.98
N ASP A 189 20.94 -37.03 29.64
CA ASP A 189 19.58 -36.78 29.13
C ASP A 189 19.46 -37.01 27.62
N GLY A 190 20.56 -37.44 26.97
CA GLY A 190 20.67 -37.70 25.55
C GLY A 190 20.82 -36.43 24.71
N ASN A 191 20.98 -35.26 25.32
CA ASN A 191 21.08 -33.98 24.63
C ASN A 191 22.54 -33.51 24.56
N ALA A 192 23.13 -33.55 23.36
CA ALA A 192 24.51 -33.10 23.12
C ALA A 192 24.72 -31.58 23.32
N CYS A 193 23.67 -30.81 23.57
CA CYS A 193 23.74 -29.39 23.91
C CYS A 193 23.83 -29.13 25.41
N THR A 194 23.78 -30.16 26.23
CA THR A 194 23.86 -30.07 27.68
C THR A 194 25.10 -30.79 28.19
N THR A 195 25.62 -30.32 29.32
CA THR A 195 26.79 -30.92 29.95
C THR A 195 26.62 -30.93 31.45
N GLY A 196 27.15 -31.98 32.08
CA GLY A 196 27.10 -32.14 33.53
C GLY A 196 25.69 -32.49 34.02
N ASP A 197 24.96 -33.30 33.26
CA ASP A 197 23.60 -33.66 33.61
C ASP A 197 23.57 -34.46 34.90
N TYR A 198 22.53 -34.22 35.69
CA TYR A 198 22.38 -34.79 37.01
C TYR A 198 20.93 -35.14 37.28
N CYS A 199 20.74 -36.14 38.12
CA CYS A 199 19.41 -36.54 38.55
C CYS A 199 18.84 -35.54 39.54
N ASP A 200 17.70 -34.95 39.20
CA ASP A 200 16.93 -34.05 40.06
C ASP A 200 15.64 -34.73 40.54
N GLY A 201 15.36 -34.58 41.84
CA GLY A 201 14.23 -35.23 42.52
C GLY A 201 14.52 -36.65 43.01
N GLU A 202 13.47 -37.32 43.48
CA GLU A 202 13.51 -38.70 43.99
C GLU A 202 12.31 -39.52 43.49
N GLY A 203 12.46 -40.85 43.47
CA GLY A 203 11.43 -41.79 43.05
C GLY A 203 10.99 -41.62 41.60
N ILE A 204 9.77 -42.05 41.28
CA ILE A 204 9.24 -42.07 39.90
C ILE A 204 9.18 -40.68 39.23
N THR A 205 9.26 -39.60 40.00
CA THR A 205 9.24 -38.23 39.49
C THR A 205 10.62 -37.68 39.16
N ALA A 206 11.69 -38.37 39.56
CA ALA A 206 13.06 -37.94 39.31
C ALA A 206 13.39 -37.93 37.81
N LYS A 207 14.16 -36.94 37.38
CA LYS A 207 14.52 -36.73 35.98
C LYS A 207 16.00 -36.39 35.84
N CYS A 208 16.59 -36.74 34.71
CA CYS A 208 17.89 -36.23 34.33
C CYS A 208 17.72 -34.79 33.82
N LEU A 209 18.35 -33.83 34.50
CA LEU A 209 18.32 -32.42 34.14
C LEU A 209 19.73 -31.89 33.88
N PRO A 210 19.88 -30.93 32.97
CA PRO A 210 21.19 -30.40 32.62
C PRO A 210 21.71 -29.37 33.63
N ALA A 211 22.99 -29.45 33.99
CA ALA A 211 23.63 -28.40 34.80
C ALA A 211 23.99 -27.16 33.97
N THR A 212 24.42 -27.34 32.73
CA THR A 212 24.77 -26.26 31.81
C THR A 212 24.20 -26.52 30.43
N THR A 213 23.64 -25.48 29.83
CA THR A 213 23.16 -25.50 28.43
C THR A 213 24.13 -24.73 27.55
N LYS A 214 24.48 -25.29 26.39
CA LYS A 214 25.33 -24.66 25.40
C LYS A 214 24.64 -23.45 24.80
N GLN A 215 25.25 -22.28 24.97
CA GLN A 215 24.80 -21.05 24.33
C GLN A 215 25.39 -20.94 22.93
N CYS A 216 24.53 -20.67 21.95
CA CYS A 216 24.95 -20.38 20.59
C CYS A 216 25.22 -18.88 20.41
N PRO A 217 26.09 -18.51 19.44
CA PRO A 217 26.34 -17.12 19.11
C PRO A 217 25.03 -16.36 18.90
N VAL A 218 24.91 -15.22 19.58
CA VAL A 218 23.79 -14.31 19.36
C VAL A 218 24.10 -13.49 18.09
N PRO A 219 23.28 -13.59 17.04
CA PRO A 219 23.47 -12.80 15.83
C PRO A 219 23.46 -11.30 16.13
N SER A 220 24.35 -10.54 15.48
CA SER A 220 24.45 -9.08 15.63
C SER A 220 23.94 -8.31 14.41
N GLY A 221 23.89 -8.94 13.23
CA GLY A 221 23.33 -8.39 12.01
C GLY A 221 21.81 -8.64 11.88
N ILE A 222 21.12 -7.75 11.16
CA ILE A 222 19.67 -7.84 10.91
C ILE A 222 19.30 -9.11 10.11
N CYS A 223 20.19 -9.56 9.23
CA CYS A 223 19.99 -10.73 8.38
C CYS A 223 20.55 -12.03 8.95
N ASP A 224 21.24 -11.96 10.08
CA ASP A 224 21.79 -13.15 10.71
C ASP A 224 20.65 -13.94 11.38
N ALA A 225 20.53 -15.22 11.03
CA ALA A 225 19.54 -16.11 11.64
C ALA A 225 19.92 -16.40 13.09
N LYS A 226 18.90 -16.45 13.98
CA LYS A 226 19.12 -16.98 15.33
C LYS A 226 19.62 -18.41 15.24
N GLN A 227 20.64 -18.69 16.03
CA GLN A 227 21.19 -20.03 16.15
C GLN A 227 20.72 -20.66 17.46
N ALA A 228 20.36 -21.93 17.39
CA ALA A 228 20.17 -22.76 18.57
C ALA A 228 21.04 -24.02 18.45
N CYS A 229 21.37 -24.60 19.58
CA CYS A 229 22.13 -25.83 19.60
C CYS A 229 21.19 -26.99 19.23
N GLN A 230 21.62 -27.85 18.30
CA GLN A 230 20.87 -29.03 17.91
C GLN A 230 21.09 -30.18 18.91
N PRO A 231 20.02 -30.73 19.55
CA PRO A 231 20.16 -31.71 20.63
C PRO A 231 20.90 -33.00 20.26
N THR A 232 20.91 -33.40 18.99
CA THR A 232 21.57 -34.63 18.55
C THR A 232 23.04 -34.45 18.17
N THR A 233 23.42 -33.27 17.68
CA THR A 233 24.79 -33.02 17.17
C THR A 233 25.62 -32.14 18.09
N GLY A 234 24.98 -31.39 18.99
CA GLY A 234 25.65 -30.40 19.84
C GLY A 234 26.14 -29.17 19.06
N LEU A 235 25.81 -29.04 17.77
CA LEU A 235 26.25 -27.95 16.91
C LEU A 235 25.20 -26.82 16.87
N CYS A 236 25.68 -25.57 16.79
CA CYS A 236 24.82 -24.42 16.60
C CYS A 236 24.37 -24.35 15.14
N ALA A 237 23.06 -24.38 14.92
CA ALA A 237 22.47 -24.28 13.60
C ALA A 237 21.38 -23.19 13.57
N PRO A 238 21.13 -22.57 12.40
CA PRO A 238 20.01 -21.66 12.22
C PRO A 238 18.69 -22.36 12.53
N ILE A 239 17.81 -21.71 13.31
CA ILE A 239 16.46 -22.23 13.60
C ILE A 239 15.35 -21.54 12.78
N GLU A 240 15.70 -20.50 12.04
CA GLU A 240 14.78 -19.74 11.21
C GLU A 240 15.46 -19.27 9.93
N SER A 241 14.68 -19.09 8.87
CA SER A 241 15.14 -18.38 7.67
C SER A 241 14.93 -16.89 7.86
N THR A 242 15.92 -16.09 7.47
CA THR A 242 15.82 -14.63 7.40
C THR A 242 15.55 -14.14 5.98
N GLU A 243 15.44 -15.03 4.99
CA GLU A 243 15.19 -14.67 3.60
C GLU A 243 13.90 -13.85 3.46
N GLY A 244 14.01 -12.72 2.75
CA GLY A 244 12.89 -11.78 2.57
C GLY A 244 12.64 -10.82 3.73
N ARG A 245 13.34 -10.94 4.87
CA ARG A 245 13.27 -9.96 5.96
C ARG A 245 13.77 -8.60 5.50
N ASP A 246 13.04 -7.54 5.85
CA ASP A 246 13.47 -6.16 5.58
C ASP A 246 14.75 -5.84 6.37
N CYS A 247 15.78 -5.44 5.63
CA CYS A 247 17.09 -5.08 6.16
C CYS A 247 17.51 -3.66 5.77
N ARG A 248 16.55 -2.84 5.35
CA ARG A 248 16.78 -1.48 4.91
C ARG A 248 17.40 -0.65 6.02
N ASP A 249 18.49 0.04 5.68
CA ASP A 249 19.07 1.06 6.53
C ASP A 249 18.14 2.28 6.52
N ALA A 250 17.55 2.61 7.67
CA ALA A 250 16.65 3.74 7.83
C ALA A 250 17.33 5.10 7.55
N SER A 251 18.66 5.14 7.58
CA SER A 251 19.44 6.35 7.25
C SER A 251 19.63 6.56 5.75
N ASP A 252 19.48 5.53 4.91
CA ASP A 252 19.59 5.62 3.45
C ASP A 252 18.20 5.67 2.78
N LYS A 253 17.75 6.88 2.45
CA LYS A 253 16.47 7.13 1.76
C LYS A 253 16.52 6.79 0.25
N CYS A 254 17.68 6.43 -0.29
CA CYS A 254 17.83 5.99 -1.68
C CYS A 254 17.54 4.50 -1.87
N THR A 255 17.51 3.71 -0.80
CA THR A 255 17.16 2.29 -0.89
C THR A 255 15.64 2.12 -1.10
N THR A 256 15.25 1.60 -2.26
CA THR A 256 13.83 1.38 -2.63
C THR A 256 13.29 0.06 -2.09
N SER A 257 14.12 -0.97 -2.07
CA SER A 257 13.89 -2.27 -1.43
C SER A 257 15.20 -2.80 -0.87
N ALA A 258 15.15 -3.45 0.28
CA ALA A 258 16.29 -4.21 0.80
C ALA A 258 15.78 -5.41 1.57
N THR A 259 16.20 -6.59 1.15
CA THR A 259 15.80 -7.85 1.78
C THR A 259 17.01 -8.74 1.97
N CYS A 260 17.01 -9.50 3.06
CA CYS A 260 18.01 -10.53 3.27
C CYS A 260 17.85 -11.64 2.22
N ASP A 261 18.96 -12.06 1.61
CA ASP A 261 19.00 -13.21 0.71
C ASP A 261 19.20 -14.53 1.49
N ALA A 262 19.15 -15.66 0.76
CA ALA A 262 19.35 -17.00 1.33
C ALA A 262 20.74 -17.21 1.96
N THR A 263 21.71 -16.32 1.73
CA THR A 263 23.05 -16.38 2.34
C THR A 263 23.18 -15.52 3.60
N GLY A 264 22.09 -14.85 4.03
CA GLY A 264 22.10 -13.95 5.17
C GLY A 264 22.69 -12.58 4.87
N LYS A 265 22.81 -12.19 3.59
CA LYS A 265 23.30 -10.87 3.20
C LYS A 265 22.12 -9.95 2.87
N CYS A 266 22.19 -8.71 3.32
CA CYS A 266 21.22 -7.69 2.90
C CYS A 266 21.48 -7.28 1.44
N VAL A 267 20.52 -7.54 0.55
CA VAL A 267 20.57 -7.14 -0.85
C VAL A 267 19.63 -5.96 -1.04
N ALA A 268 20.19 -4.81 -1.40
CA ALA A 268 19.47 -3.56 -1.57
C ALA A 268 19.37 -3.14 -3.04
N THR A 269 18.22 -2.60 -3.42
CA THR A 269 17.97 -1.98 -4.72
C THR A 269 17.96 -0.46 -4.53
N GLN A 270 18.93 0.20 -5.16
CA GLN A 270 19.05 1.65 -5.11
C GLN A 270 18.07 2.33 -6.06
N ARG A 271 17.60 3.51 -5.69
CA ARG A 271 16.73 4.36 -6.51
C ARG A 271 17.42 4.68 -7.82
N ASP A 272 16.77 4.34 -8.93
CA ASP A 272 17.23 4.70 -10.26
C ASP A 272 16.89 6.18 -10.53
N CYS A 273 17.91 6.99 -10.76
CA CYS A 273 17.78 8.42 -11.00
C CYS A 273 17.97 8.70 -12.49
N THR A 274 16.87 8.65 -13.23
CA THR A 274 16.80 9.02 -14.64
C THR A 274 15.92 10.25 -14.85
N SER A 275 16.36 11.18 -15.69
CA SER A 275 15.60 12.40 -16.02
C SER A 275 15.26 12.45 -17.51
N THR A 276 14.07 12.94 -17.84
CA THR A 276 13.64 13.26 -19.22
C THR A 276 13.74 14.76 -19.52
N ALA A 277 14.18 15.58 -18.56
CA ALA A 277 14.33 17.01 -18.76
C ALA A 277 15.48 17.29 -19.73
N GLN A 278 15.22 18.10 -20.77
CA GLN A 278 16.16 18.39 -21.86
C GLN A 278 17.43 19.12 -21.40
N CYS A 279 17.37 19.85 -20.29
CA CYS A 279 18.47 20.65 -19.75
C CYS A 279 19.18 20.04 -18.54
N LEU A 280 18.90 18.78 -18.23
CA LEU A 280 19.58 18.01 -17.21
C LEU A 280 20.27 16.80 -17.85
N GLU A 281 21.30 16.26 -17.20
CA GLU A 281 21.85 14.99 -17.60
C GLU A 281 20.85 13.84 -17.41
N SER A 282 20.93 12.84 -18.31
CA SER A 282 19.99 11.72 -18.32
C SER A 282 20.12 10.80 -17.10
N LYS A 283 21.28 10.81 -16.44
CA LYS A 283 21.56 10.08 -15.19
C LYS A 283 21.93 11.05 -14.08
N GLY A 284 21.31 10.86 -12.92
CA GLY A 284 21.61 11.59 -11.69
C GLY A 284 22.18 10.68 -10.61
N THR A 285 22.53 11.27 -9.46
CA THR A 285 22.92 10.52 -8.26
C THR A 285 21.85 10.73 -7.19
N CYS A 286 21.43 9.66 -6.52
CA CYS A 286 20.51 9.79 -5.40
C CYS A 286 21.25 10.24 -4.13
N ASN A 287 20.72 11.25 -3.45
CA ASN A 287 21.25 11.72 -2.18
C ASN A 287 20.67 10.89 -1.02
N SER A 288 21.52 10.13 -0.32
CA SER A 288 21.09 9.17 0.72
C SER A 288 20.35 9.81 1.90
N ALA A 289 20.62 11.07 2.24
CA ALA A 289 19.98 11.76 3.35
C ALA A 289 18.59 12.33 3.01
N SER A 290 18.40 12.83 1.79
CA SER A 290 17.14 13.43 1.34
C SER A 290 16.24 12.45 0.58
N GLY A 291 16.82 11.45 -0.09
CA GLY A 291 16.12 10.52 -1.00
C GLY A 291 15.79 11.13 -2.36
N LEU A 292 16.29 12.34 -2.65
CA LEU A 292 16.08 13.06 -3.90
C LEU A 292 17.20 12.75 -4.91
N CYS A 293 16.86 12.78 -6.19
CA CYS A 293 17.82 12.63 -7.27
C CYS A 293 18.42 13.99 -7.64
N ASP A 294 19.74 14.10 -7.54
CA ASP A 294 20.50 15.26 -7.99
C ASP A 294 21.00 15.01 -9.43
N PHE A 295 20.63 15.91 -10.36
CA PHE A 295 21.03 15.85 -11.76
C PHE A 295 21.93 17.02 -12.10
N THR A 296 23.01 16.78 -12.85
CA THR A 296 23.88 17.85 -13.34
C THR A 296 23.17 18.65 -14.44
N PRO A 297 23.08 19.99 -14.34
CA PRO A 297 22.59 20.83 -15.43
C PRO A 297 23.45 20.76 -16.68
N ARG A 298 22.82 20.75 -17.84
CA ARG A 298 23.50 20.90 -19.13
C ARG A 298 23.96 22.35 -19.35
N PRO A 299 25.02 22.58 -20.15
CA PRO A 299 25.53 23.92 -20.44
C PRO A 299 24.48 24.82 -21.07
N ASN A 300 24.63 26.13 -20.87
CA ASN A 300 23.70 27.12 -21.41
C ASN A 300 23.72 27.31 -22.94
N THR A 301 24.54 26.52 -23.64
CA THR A 301 24.61 26.47 -25.11
C THR A 301 23.76 25.35 -25.69
N GLU A 302 23.28 24.42 -24.86
CA GLU A 302 22.47 23.28 -25.30
C GLU A 302 21.10 23.76 -25.78
N SER A 303 20.69 23.31 -26.96
CA SER A 303 19.35 23.55 -27.48
C SER A 303 18.32 22.75 -26.71
N CYS A 304 17.22 23.40 -26.34
CA CYS A 304 16.06 22.78 -25.74
C CYS A 304 14.79 23.40 -26.36
N SER A 305 13.60 23.05 -25.87
CA SER A 305 12.38 23.78 -26.19
C SER A 305 11.62 24.12 -24.91
N ASP A 306 11.29 25.39 -24.73
CA ASP A 306 10.51 25.86 -23.58
C ASP A 306 8.98 25.68 -23.79
N GLY A 307 8.60 25.22 -24.99
CA GLY A 307 7.21 24.98 -25.40
C GLY A 307 6.46 26.25 -25.80
N LEU A 308 7.12 27.41 -25.90
CA LEU A 308 6.54 28.67 -26.33
C LEU A 308 6.94 28.94 -27.80
N ASN A 309 5.96 29.21 -28.67
CA ASN A 309 6.22 29.44 -30.10
C ASN A 309 6.79 30.84 -30.41
N CYS A 310 6.57 31.80 -29.51
CA CYS A 310 6.95 33.21 -29.69
C CYS A 310 8.31 33.56 -29.03
N THR A 311 9.00 32.56 -28.48
CA THR A 311 10.36 32.70 -27.94
C THR A 311 11.35 31.96 -28.86
N GLY A 312 12.57 32.47 -28.96
CA GLY A 312 13.62 31.79 -29.71
C GLY A 312 14.89 32.62 -29.89
N PRO A 313 16.07 31.98 -29.97
CA PRO A 313 16.30 30.53 -29.87
C PRO A 313 16.30 30.01 -28.43
N ASP A 314 15.65 28.87 -28.18
CA ASP A 314 15.55 28.26 -26.84
C ASP A 314 16.85 27.56 -26.44
N ARG A 315 17.35 27.88 -25.24
CA ARG A 315 18.59 27.33 -24.70
C ARG A 315 18.43 27.00 -23.24
N CYS A 316 19.21 26.02 -22.79
CA CYS A 316 19.32 25.76 -21.36
C CYS A 316 19.91 26.99 -20.66
N ASN A 317 19.51 27.24 -19.41
CA ASN A 317 20.05 28.37 -18.65
C ASN A 317 21.31 28.01 -17.82
N GLY A 318 21.80 26.76 -17.93
CA GLY A 318 22.92 26.25 -17.12
C GLY A 318 22.54 25.84 -15.70
N SER A 319 21.27 26.00 -15.30
CA SER A 319 20.71 25.60 -14.00
C SER A 319 19.60 24.54 -14.12
N GLY A 320 19.40 23.99 -15.31
CA GLY A 320 18.47 22.88 -15.56
C GLY A 320 17.11 23.27 -16.15
N ALA A 321 16.85 24.56 -16.36
CA ALA A 321 15.66 25.03 -17.06
C ALA A 321 15.95 25.35 -18.53
N CYS A 322 14.92 25.20 -19.37
CA CYS A 322 14.92 25.66 -20.74
C CYS A 322 14.26 27.03 -20.83
N GLU A 323 14.93 28.00 -21.46
CA GLU A 323 14.45 29.37 -21.59
C GLU A 323 14.64 29.87 -23.01
N GLY A 324 13.61 30.51 -23.59
CA GLY A 324 13.68 31.22 -24.86
C GLY A 324 13.68 32.74 -24.70
N ALA A 325 14.35 33.44 -25.62
CA ALA A 325 14.33 34.90 -25.67
C ALA A 325 12.99 35.42 -26.25
N PRO A 326 12.32 36.42 -25.64
CA PRO A 326 11.03 36.93 -26.15
C PRO A 326 11.13 37.52 -27.56
N GLY A 327 10.23 37.14 -28.46
CA GLY A 327 10.01 37.82 -29.74
C GLY A 327 9.41 39.23 -29.55
N ASN A 328 9.65 40.14 -30.50
CA ASN A 328 9.16 41.52 -30.44
C ASN A 328 7.64 41.58 -30.75
N CYS A 329 6.80 41.87 -29.74
CA CYS A 329 5.35 42.06 -29.89
C CYS A 329 5.00 43.52 -30.17
N GLU A 330 5.24 44.01 -31.39
CA GLU A 330 4.85 45.37 -31.79
C GLU A 330 3.38 45.38 -32.25
N PRO A 331 2.48 46.21 -31.67
CA PRO A 331 1.08 46.24 -32.07
C PRO A 331 0.86 46.94 -33.42
N PRO A 332 -0.05 46.41 -34.27
CA PRO A 332 -0.46 47.12 -35.48
C PRO A 332 -1.23 48.42 -35.16
N PRO A 333 -1.39 49.34 -36.13
CA PRO A 333 -2.14 50.58 -35.94
C PRO A 333 -3.53 50.32 -35.34
N CYS A 334 -3.96 51.20 -34.43
CA CYS A 334 -5.23 51.09 -33.69
C CYS A 334 -5.40 49.85 -32.82
N HIS A 335 -4.30 49.17 -32.50
CA HIS A 335 -4.29 48.09 -31.53
C HIS A 335 -3.36 48.41 -30.36
N GLN A 336 -3.67 47.86 -29.20
CA GLN A 336 -2.81 47.82 -28.04
C GLN A 336 -2.57 46.37 -27.62
N LEU A 337 -1.47 46.13 -26.91
CA LEU A 337 -1.12 44.80 -26.43
C LEU A 337 -2.08 44.39 -25.31
N LYS A 338 -2.84 43.32 -25.53
CA LYS A 338 -3.73 42.74 -24.53
C LYS A 338 -2.98 41.73 -23.66
N GLN A 339 -2.17 40.88 -24.30
CA GLN A 339 -1.38 39.87 -23.60
C GLN A 339 -0.06 39.57 -24.35
N ALA A 340 1.06 39.61 -23.61
CA ALA A 340 2.33 39.10 -24.09
C ALA A 340 2.43 37.59 -23.84
N CYS A 341 2.67 36.83 -24.92
CA CYS A 341 3.13 35.43 -25.00
C CYS A 341 2.59 34.40 -23.98
N THR A 342 1.87 33.39 -24.48
CA THR A 342 1.55 32.16 -23.75
C THR A 342 1.95 30.92 -24.56
N ALA A 343 1.92 29.74 -23.93
CA ALA A 343 2.22 28.47 -24.60
C ALA A 343 1.26 28.14 -25.77
N SER A 344 0.13 28.83 -25.88
CA SER A 344 -0.92 28.52 -26.87
C SER A 344 -1.12 29.56 -27.97
N THR A 345 -0.60 30.79 -27.82
CA THR A 345 -0.91 31.91 -28.73
C THR A 345 0.26 32.87 -28.92
N GLU A 346 0.38 33.40 -30.15
CA GLU A 346 1.20 34.57 -30.48
C GLU A 346 0.70 35.82 -29.72
N CYS A 347 1.36 36.97 -29.88
CA CYS A 347 0.98 38.23 -29.25
C CYS A 347 -0.51 38.53 -29.47
N GLU A 348 -1.28 38.75 -28.40
CA GLU A 348 -2.71 39.08 -28.51
C GLU A 348 -2.91 40.59 -28.40
N TYR A 349 -3.67 41.14 -29.34
CA TYR A 349 -3.95 42.57 -29.44
C TYR A 349 -5.45 42.87 -29.29
N GLU A 350 -5.77 44.06 -28.80
CA GLU A 350 -7.14 44.58 -28.73
C GLU A 350 -7.24 45.99 -29.31
N VAL A 351 -8.45 46.41 -29.70
CA VAL A 351 -8.66 47.73 -30.33
C VAL A 351 -8.44 48.84 -29.31
N ALA A 352 -7.53 49.75 -29.62
CA ALA A 352 -7.26 50.94 -28.81
C ALA A 352 -8.27 52.05 -29.14
N LEU A 353 -9.54 51.86 -28.76
CA LEU A 353 -10.63 52.79 -29.09
C LEU A 353 -10.32 54.22 -28.59
N ASN A 354 -10.53 55.21 -29.46
CA ASN A 354 -10.22 56.63 -29.25
C ASN A 354 -8.72 56.96 -29.07
N ALA A 355 -7.81 55.99 -29.26
CA ALA A 355 -6.39 56.30 -29.28
C ALA A 355 -6.04 57.15 -30.51
N ASP A 356 -5.07 58.04 -30.34
CA ASP A 356 -4.54 58.85 -31.42
C ASP A 356 -3.93 57.96 -32.51
N CYS A 357 -4.21 58.29 -33.75
CA CYS A 357 -3.68 57.59 -34.90
C CYS A 357 -3.46 58.53 -36.07
N ASN A 358 -2.72 58.07 -37.07
CA ASN A 358 -2.62 58.74 -38.36
C ASN A 358 -3.31 57.88 -39.41
N THR A 359 -4.21 58.49 -40.18
CA THR A 359 -4.80 57.85 -41.36
C THR A 359 -3.70 57.45 -42.35
N GLY A 360 -3.99 56.55 -43.30
CA GLY A 360 -3.03 56.20 -44.37
C GLY A 360 -2.55 57.41 -45.20
N SER A 361 -3.28 58.52 -45.15
CA SER A 361 -2.96 59.82 -45.76
C SER A 361 -2.18 60.79 -44.85
N GLY A 362 -1.83 60.39 -43.63
CA GLY A 362 -1.08 61.22 -42.67
C GLY A 362 -1.91 62.32 -42.00
N ILE A 363 -3.24 62.23 -42.05
CA ILE A 363 -4.14 63.13 -41.32
C ILE A 363 -4.31 62.57 -39.90
N PRO A 364 -4.10 63.36 -38.83
CA PRO A 364 -4.38 62.95 -37.45
C PRO A 364 -5.83 62.53 -37.29
N GLY A 365 -6.06 61.53 -36.46
CA GLY A 365 -7.39 60.99 -36.21
C GLY A 365 -7.43 60.16 -34.94
N VAL A 366 -8.54 59.46 -34.76
CA VAL A 366 -8.78 58.57 -33.63
C VAL A 366 -9.20 57.20 -34.11
N CYS A 367 -8.82 56.18 -33.35
CA CYS A 367 -9.16 54.80 -33.63
C CYS A 367 -10.63 54.51 -33.33
N LEU A 368 -11.33 53.94 -34.31
CA LEU A 368 -12.73 53.52 -34.22
C LEU A 368 -12.84 52.07 -33.71
N ALA A 369 -14.07 51.65 -33.40
CA ALA A 369 -14.35 50.31 -32.87
C ALA A 369 -14.02 49.16 -33.84
N ASP A 370 -13.91 49.45 -35.13
CA ASP A 370 -13.52 48.50 -36.18
C ASP A 370 -12.01 48.48 -36.44
N ALA A 371 -11.22 49.08 -35.54
CA ALA A 371 -9.76 49.24 -35.64
C ALA A 371 -9.28 50.08 -36.83
N THR A 372 -10.14 50.90 -37.42
CA THR A 372 -9.75 51.89 -38.43
C THR A 372 -9.37 53.22 -37.79
N CYS A 373 -8.44 53.93 -38.42
CA CYS A 373 -8.11 55.32 -38.04
C CYS A 373 -8.96 56.28 -38.88
N SER A 374 -9.74 57.15 -38.22
CA SER A 374 -10.59 58.15 -38.89
C SER A 374 -10.26 59.55 -38.36
N PRO A 375 -10.22 60.60 -39.21
CA PRO A 375 -9.93 61.95 -38.74
C PRO A 375 -10.93 62.42 -37.68
N PHE A 376 -12.20 62.03 -37.82
CA PHE A 376 -13.27 62.37 -36.88
C PHE A 376 -13.78 61.09 -36.19
N PRO A 377 -14.18 61.17 -34.91
CA PRO A 377 -14.77 60.03 -34.17
C PRO A 377 -16.14 59.59 -34.71
N TYR A 378 -16.73 60.38 -35.62
CA TYR A 378 -17.98 60.09 -36.30
C TYR A 378 -17.94 60.67 -37.72
N LYS A 379 -18.80 60.18 -38.59
CA LYS A 379 -19.02 60.76 -39.92
C LYS A 379 -20.20 61.76 -39.87
N PRO A 380 -19.98 63.06 -40.06
CA PRO A 380 -21.04 64.04 -40.22
C PRO A 380 -21.96 63.67 -41.40
N LEU A 381 -23.23 64.06 -41.33
CA LEU A 381 -24.19 63.77 -42.41
C LEU A 381 -23.94 64.63 -43.66
N ASN A 382 -23.43 65.85 -43.46
CA ASN A 382 -23.25 66.85 -44.51
C ASN A 382 -21.96 66.69 -45.32
N PHE A 383 -20.94 65.98 -44.82
CA PHE A 383 -19.73 65.65 -45.59
C PHE A 383 -19.01 64.43 -44.98
N ASP A 384 -18.19 63.75 -45.79
CA ASP A 384 -17.34 62.65 -45.31
C ASP A 384 -15.89 63.11 -45.07
N PRO A 385 -15.42 63.23 -43.82
CA PRO A 385 -14.08 63.70 -43.50
C PRO A 385 -13.00 62.77 -44.06
N ASN A 386 -13.29 61.49 -44.28
CA ASN A 386 -12.32 60.53 -44.83
C ASN A 386 -12.06 60.71 -46.34
N THR A 387 -12.90 61.49 -47.02
CA THR A 387 -12.74 61.76 -48.46
C THR A 387 -11.94 63.03 -48.76
N ILE A 388 -11.63 63.82 -47.72
CA ILE A 388 -10.87 65.06 -47.87
C ILE A 388 -9.38 64.73 -47.98
N ALA A 389 -8.77 65.09 -49.12
CA ALA A 389 -7.34 64.90 -49.30
C ALA A 389 -6.55 65.80 -48.36
N ASN A 390 -5.45 65.30 -47.79
CA ASN A 390 -4.59 66.09 -46.89
C ASN A 390 -4.06 67.39 -47.54
N ALA A 391 -3.91 67.41 -48.88
CA ALA A 391 -3.50 68.57 -49.65
C ALA A 391 -4.57 69.68 -49.73
N ASP A 392 -5.84 69.36 -49.47
CA ASP A 392 -6.93 70.33 -49.46
C ASP A 392 -7.16 70.95 -48.08
N ILE A 393 -6.53 70.40 -47.03
CA ILE A 393 -6.65 70.88 -45.65
C ILE A 393 -5.66 72.04 -45.41
N GLY A 394 -6.19 73.26 -45.39
CA GLY A 394 -5.42 74.48 -45.17
C GLY A 394 -5.29 74.89 -43.70
N GLU A 395 -5.02 76.18 -43.46
CA GLU A 395 -5.09 76.81 -42.14
C GLU A 395 -5.93 78.09 -42.23
N LEU A 396 -6.81 78.35 -41.27
CA LEU A 396 -7.55 79.61 -41.14
C LEU A 396 -7.04 80.37 -39.91
N LYS A 397 -6.19 81.37 -40.15
CA LYS A 397 -5.64 82.26 -39.13
C LYS A 397 -5.98 83.70 -39.47
N THR A 398 -6.65 84.40 -38.56
CA THR A 398 -6.95 85.83 -38.71
C THR A 398 -6.18 86.66 -37.69
N ASN A 399 -5.83 87.91 -38.03
CA ASN A 399 -5.16 88.85 -37.12
C ASN A 399 -5.99 90.11 -36.79
N ALA A 400 -7.20 90.21 -37.35
CA ALA A 400 -8.15 91.30 -37.16
C ALA A 400 -9.56 90.86 -37.53
N ASP A 401 -10.55 91.72 -37.30
CA ASP A 401 -11.92 91.53 -37.79
C ASP A 401 -11.93 91.39 -39.31
N VAL A 402 -12.68 90.40 -39.81
CA VAL A 402 -12.74 90.09 -41.25
C VAL A 402 -14.12 89.63 -41.67
N VAL A 403 -14.53 90.01 -42.88
CA VAL A 403 -15.75 89.53 -43.53
C VAL A 403 -15.40 88.50 -44.60
N PHE A 404 -15.97 87.31 -44.51
CA PHE A 404 -15.98 86.31 -45.58
C PHE A 404 -17.30 86.41 -46.35
N ASP A 405 -17.22 86.88 -47.59
CA ASP A 405 -18.34 86.91 -48.53
C ASP A 405 -18.47 85.57 -49.24
N THR A 406 -19.53 84.83 -48.93
CA THR A 406 -19.81 83.50 -49.49
C THR A 406 -20.37 83.55 -50.90
N GLN A 407 -20.76 84.71 -51.44
CA GLN A 407 -21.17 84.83 -52.84
C GLN A 407 -19.98 84.62 -53.77
N ASN A 408 -18.88 85.31 -53.48
CA ASN A 408 -17.67 85.32 -54.32
C ASN A 408 -16.50 84.56 -53.69
N SER A 409 -16.67 84.01 -52.48
CA SER A 409 -15.60 83.38 -51.68
C SER A 409 -14.43 84.34 -51.42
N THR A 410 -14.73 85.61 -51.14
CA THR A 410 -13.73 86.67 -50.94
C THR A 410 -13.66 87.13 -49.50
N TRP A 411 -12.47 87.55 -49.06
CA TRP A 411 -12.22 88.04 -47.70
C TRP A 411 -11.97 89.54 -47.71
N ASN A 412 -12.58 90.27 -46.79
CA ASN A 412 -12.44 91.72 -46.68
C ASN A 412 -12.20 92.15 -45.21
N PRO A 413 -11.02 92.75 -44.89
CA PRO A 413 -9.86 92.88 -45.76
C PRO A 413 -9.15 91.52 -45.95
N ALA A 414 -8.73 91.19 -47.17
CA ALA A 414 -8.01 89.93 -47.45
C ALA A 414 -6.72 89.78 -46.64
N SER A 415 -6.06 90.89 -46.30
CA SER A 415 -4.86 90.92 -45.47
C SER A 415 -5.08 90.50 -44.01
N ALA A 416 -6.34 90.43 -43.56
CA ALA A 416 -6.66 89.96 -42.22
C ALA A 416 -6.53 88.44 -42.08
N VAL A 417 -6.51 87.68 -43.19
CA VAL A 417 -6.31 86.23 -43.19
C VAL A 417 -4.87 85.91 -43.57
N THR A 418 -4.04 85.63 -42.58
CA THR A 418 -2.59 85.44 -42.79
C THR A 418 -2.25 84.17 -43.57
N THR A 419 -3.17 83.21 -43.60
CA THR A 419 -3.03 81.91 -44.27
C THR A 419 -3.92 81.74 -45.50
N LEU A 420 -4.44 82.84 -46.08
CA LEU A 420 -5.43 82.83 -47.17
C LEU A 420 -5.04 81.91 -48.35
N GLY A 421 -3.76 81.86 -48.72
CA GLY A 421 -3.26 81.03 -49.84
C GLY A 421 -3.34 79.52 -49.61
N THR A 422 -3.57 79.08 -48.37
CA THR A 422 -3.71 77.66 -48.02
C THR A 422 -5.15 77.16 -48.06
N LEU A 423 -6.13 78.08 -48.07
CA LEU A 423 -7.54 77.72 -47.99
C LEU A 423 -8.07 77.12 -49.30
N LYS A 424 -8.86 76.06 -49.17
CA LYS A 424 -9.67 75.47 -50.24
C LYS A 424 -11.14 75.60 -49.90
N TYR A 425 -11.97 75.72 -50.94
CA TYR A 425 -13.41 75.81 -50.84
C TYR A 425 -14.02 74.65 -51.62
N ILE A 426 -14.56 73.67 -50.90
CA ILE A 426 -15.19 72.48 -51.49
C ILE A 426 -16.70 72.73 -51.50
N SER A 427 -17.29 72.74 -52.69
CA SER A 427 -18.75 72.92 -52.84
C SER A 427 -19.45 71.61 -52.51
N THR A 428 -20.36 71.66 -51.54
CA THR A 428 -21.07 70.50 -51.01
C THR A 428 -22.56 70.64 -51.35
N PRO A 429 -23.10 69.77 -52.23
CA PRO A 429 -24.51 69.84 -52.62
C PRO A 429 -25.45 69.59 -51.42
N GLN A 430 -26.49 70.42 -51.29
CA GLN A 430 -27.51 70.28 -50.24
C GLN A 430 -28.81 69.64 -50.73
N GLY A 431 -28.93 69.39 -52.05
CA GLY A 431 -30.12 68.80 -52.68
C GLY A 431 -31.32 69.76 -52.76
N ALA A 432 -32.37 69.33 -53.46
CA ALA A 432 -33.68 70.02 -53.56
C ALA A 432 -33.64 71.50 -54.01
N GLY A 433 -32.62 71.92 -54.77
CA GLY A 433 -32.48 73.28 -55.28
C GLY A 433 -31.94 74.31 -54.26
N ASN A 434 -31.52 73.86 -53.08
CA ASN A 434 -30.89 74.72 -52.08
C ASN A 434 -29.48 75.14 -52.51
N PRO A 435 -28.98 76.32 -52.07
CA PRO A 435 -27.60 76.73 -52.33
C PRO A 435 -26.60 75.70 -51.81
N GLU A 436 -25.50 75.48 -52.53
CA GLU A 436 -24.43 74.58 -52.08
C GLU A 436 -23.72 75.15 -50.83
N ALA A 437 -23.32 74.27 -49.91
CA ALA A 437 -22.51 74.65 -48.76
C ALA A 437 -21.03 74.74 -49.14
N LEU A 438 -20.34 75.73 -48.62
CA LEU A 438 -18.89 75.89 -48.74
C LEU A 438 -18.21 75.18 -47.58
N LEU A 439 -17.65 74.01 -47.84
CA LEU A 439 -16.78 73.29 -46.92
C LEU A 439 -15.36 73.86 -47.01
N ILE A 440 -14.85 74.35 -45.87
CA ILE A 440 -13.49 74.86 -45.71
C ILE A 440 -12.77 73.93 -44.73
N PRO A 441 -12.02 72.94 -45.23
CA PRO A 441 -11.25 72.05 -44.37
C PRO A 441 -9.95 72.74 -43.93
N VAL A 442 -9.72 72.77 -42.62
CA VAL A 442 -8.53 73.40 -42.02
C VAL A 442 -7.94 72.51 -40.95
N ARG A 443 -6.62 72.57 -40.76
CA ARG A 443 -5.92 71.91 -39.66
C ARG A 443 -5.85 72.79 -38.41
N THR A 444 -5.90 74.10 -38.62
CA THR A 444 -5.87 75.11 -37.55
C THR A 444 -6.93 76.15 -37.83
N LEU A 445 -7.78 76.40 -36.83
CA LEU A 445 -8.71 77.53 -36.80
C LEU A 445 -8.31 78.45 -35.65
N GLU A 446 -7.78 79.63 -35.97
CA GLU A 446 -7.33 80.62 -34.98
C GLU A 446 -7.86 82.00 -35.37
N LEU A 447 -8.65 82.61 -34.49
CA LEU A 447 -9.28 83.90 -34.77
C LEU A 447 -8.64 85.00 -33.92
N GLY A 448 -7.94 85.94 -34.56
CA GLY A 448 -7.39 87.15 -33.95
C GLY A 448 -8.38 88.33 -33.93
N GLY A 449 -9.55 88.17 -34.54
CA GLY A 449 -10.68 89.11 -34.50
C GLY A 449 -11.99 88.43 -34.91
N THR A 450 -13.08 89.17 -34.91
CA THR A 450 -14.43 88.68 -35.26
C THR A 450 -14.48 88.24 -36.72
N LEU A 451 -14.86 86.99 -36.96
CA LEU A 451 -15.13 86.46 -38.30
C LEU A 451 -16.61 86.68 -38.63
N ARG A 452 -16.90 87.53 -39.61
CA ARG A 452 -18.26 87.73 -40.14
C ARG A 452 -18.43 86.97 -41.44
N ILE A 453 -19.43 86.12 -41.54
CA ILE A 453 -19.75 85.35 -42.75
C ILE A 453 -21.03 85.94 -43.35
N THR A 454 -20.96 86.42 -44.58
CA THR A 454 -22.10 87.04 -45.27
C THR A 454 -22.30 86.44 -46.66
N GLY A 455 -23.53 86.26 -47.12
CA GLY A 455 -23.79 85.84 -48.50
C GLY A 455 -24.80 84.68 -48.62
N PRO A 456 -24.98 84.12 -49.82
CA PRO A 456 -26.04 83.16 -50.12
C PRO A 456 -25.65 81.69 -49.91
N ARG A 457 -24.38 81.38 -49.60
CA ARG A 457 -23.93 80.00 -49.38
C ARG A 457 -23.57 79.79 -47.91
N PRO A 458 -24.09 78.74 -47.24
CA PRO A 458 -23.68 78.40 -45.88
C PRO A 458 -22.23 77.90 -45.87
N VAL A 459 -21.58 77.95 -44.71
CA VAL A 459 -20.16 77.57 -44.55
C VAL A 459 -20.04 76.45 -43.53
N ILE A 460 -19.26 75.42 -43.86
CA ILE A 460 -18.83 74.38 -42.95
C ILE A 460 -17.32 74.57 -42.71
N LEU A 461 -16.93 74.96 -41.50
CA LEU A 461 -15.52 74.97 -41.09
C LEU A 461 -15.19 73.60 -40.49
N ALA A 462 -14.54 72.72 -41.27
CA ALA A 462 -14.16 71.39 -40.81
C ALA A 462 -12.72 71.43 -40.29
N VAL A 463 -12.55 71.28 -38.98
CA VAL A 463 -11.24 71.35 -38.33
C VAL A 463 -10.68 69.95 -38.10
N PHE A 464 -9.58 69.61 -38.79
CA PHE A 464 -8.87 68.33 -38.74
C PHE A 464 -7.68 68.34 -37.73
N GLY A 465 -7.72 69.30 -36.80
CA GLY A 465 -6.69 69.55 -35.81
C GLY A 465 -7.22 70.52 -34.76
N GLU A 466 -6.41 71.49 -34.34
CA GLU A 466 -6.75 72.38 -33.23
C GLU A 466 -7.66 73.55 -33.66
N ALA A 467 -8.68 73.84 -32.85
CA ALA A 467 -9.58 74.99 -33.00
C ALA A 467 -9.52 75.90 -31.77
N THR A 468 -8.91 77.08 -31.93
CA THR A 468 -8.85 78.14 -30.91
C THR A 468 -9.81 79.26 -31.30
N VAL A 469 -11.07 79.13 -30.89
CA VAL A 469 -12.13 80.11 -31.19
C VAL A 469 -12.31 81.06 -30.00
N SER A 470 -11.38 82.01 -29.87
CA SER A 470 -11.39 83.03 -28.80
C SER A 470 -12.18 84.30 -29.16
N GLN A 471 -12.74 84.36 -30.37
CA GLN A 471 -13.46 85.49 -30.95
C GLN A 471 -14.79 85.04 -31.53
N SER A 472 -15.70 85.99 -31.79
CA SER A 472 -17.02 85.69 -32.33
C SER A 472 -16.96 85.27 -33.80
N ILE A 473 -17.71 84.22 -34.15
CA ILE A 473 -18.10 83.90 -35.53
C ILE A 473 -19.54 84.33 -35.71
N LEU A 474 -19.78 85.34 -36.54
CA LEU A 474 -21.10 85.91 -36.79
C LEU A 474 -21.52 85.58 -38.22
N ALA A 475 -22.70 85.02 -38.42
CA ALA A 475 -23.23 84.71 -39.75
C ALA A 475 -24.46 85.58 -40.06
N THR A 476 -24.51 86.16 -41.25
CA THR A 476 -25.67 86.89 -41.77
C THR A 476 -26.01 86.39 -43.17
N SER A 477 -27.21 85.84 -43.33
CA SER A 477 -27.71 85.36 -44.61
C SER A 477 -28.21 86.50 -45.49
N SER A 478 -28.14 86.28 -46.81
CA SER A 478 -28.73 87.16 -47.83
C SER A 478 -29.87 86.48 -48.61
N ILE A 479 -30.29 85.28 -48.17
CA ILE A 479 -31.42 84.56 -48.76
C ILE A 479 -32.69 85.01 -48.05
N GLU A 480 -33.64 85.60 -48.78
CA GLU A 480 -35.01 85.78 -48.27
C GLU A 480 -35.73 84.43 -48.27
N ASN A 481 -35.72 83.75 -47.12
CA ASN A 481 -36.40 82.47 -46.99
C ASN A 481 -37.86 82.67 -46.53
N GLY A 482 -38.82 82.34 -47.38
CA GLY A 482 -40.27 82.38 -47.06
C GLY A 482 -40.73 81.25 -46.13
N ASN A 483 -39.82 80.43 -45.62
CA ASN A 483 -40.14 79.30 -44.75
C ASN A 483 -39.21 79.30 -43.53
N ALA A 484 -39.50 80.17 -42.56
CA ALA A 484 -38.90 80.15 -41.23
C ALA A 484 -39.43 78.93 -40.45
N ALA A 485 -39.07 77.73 -40.88
CA ALA A 485 -39.44 76.47 -40.23
C ALA A 485 -38.41 76.05 -39.16
N CYS A 486 -37.79 77.03 -38.51
CA CYS A 486 -37.16 76.93 -37.20
C CYS A 486 -38.23 76.69 -36.10
N GLY A 487 -39.09 75.68 -36.30
CA GLY A 487 -40.16 75.32 -35.37
C GLY A 487 -39.63 74.74 -34.05
N SER A 488 -40.48 74.05 -33.30
CA SER A 488 -40.23 73.43 -31.98
C SER A 488 -39.07 72.40 -31.87
N SER A 489 -38.22 72.29 -32.91
CA SER A 489 -36.95 71.55 -32.91
C SER A 489 -35.82 72.30 -32.21
N HIS A 490 -35.91 73.61 -32.00
CA HIS A 490 -34.89 74.34 -31.25
C HIS A 490 -34.98 73.97 -29.77
N GLY A 491 -33.84 73.65 -29.16
CA GLY A 491 -33.78 73.57 -27.72
C GLY A 491 -34.06 74.93 -27.08
N GLY A 492 -34.64 74.91 -25.89
CA GLY A 492 -34.95 76.10 -25.12
C GLY A 492 -33.68 76.79 -24.61
N PRO A 493 -33.71 78.12 -24.41
CA PRO A 493 -32.60 78.83 -23.79
C PRO A 493 -32.40 78.35 -22.35
N GLY A 494 -31.14 78.27 -21.92
CA GLY A 494 -30.80 78.13 -20.51
C GLY A 494 -30.98 79.48 -19.80
N ILE A 495 -31.34 79.48 -18.53
CA ILE A 495 -31.51 80.71 -17.74
C ILE A 495 -30.28 80.93 -16.85
N PHE A 496 -29.71 82.13 -16.91
CA PHE A 496 -28.58 82.57 -16.08
C PHE A 496 -29.06 83.65 -15.10
N THR A 497 -28.87 83.44 -13.80
CA THR A 497 -29.21 84.42 -12.75
C THR A 497 -28.07 84.56 -11.75
N ASP A 498 -27.71 85.81 -11.45
CA ASP A 498 -26.67 86.25 -10.52
C ASP A 498 -25.24 85.78 -10.85
N THR A 499 -24.90 84.49 -10.67
CA THR A 499 -23.57 83.92 -10.92
C THR A 499 -23.55 82.48 -11.41
N THR A 500 -24.71 81.81 -11.47
CA THR A 500 -24.87 80.43 -11.95
C THR A 500 -25.99 80.36 -12.99
N GLY A 501 -25.87 79.43 -13.96
CA GLY A 501 -26.90 79.26 -14.98
C GLY A 501 -26.95 77.85 -15.52
N GLY A 502 -28.15 77.44 -15.94
CA GLY A 502 -28.36 76.18 -16.65
C GLY A 502 -27.95 76.31 -18.12
N GLY A 503 -27.46 75.23 -18.71
CA GLY A 503 -27.17 75.17 -20.15
C GLY A 503 -28.44 75.29 -21.00
N GLY A 504 -28.29 75.78 -22.23
CA GLY A 504 -29.36 75.69 -23.23
C GLY A 504 -29.61 74.24 -23.66
N GLY A 505 -30.86 73.92 -23.98
CA GLY A 505 -31.24 72.60 -24.50
C GLY A 505 -30.72 72.37 -25.91
N GLY A 506 -30.41 71.12 -26.26
CA GLY A 506 -30.04 70.74 -27.61
C GLY A 506 -31.26 70.73 -28.54
N GLY A 507 -31.04 71.04 -29.82
CA GLY A 507 -32.08 70.85 -30.83
C GLY A 507 -32.36 69.35 -31.08
N GLY A 508 -33.60 69.02 -31.44
CA GLY A 508 -33.99 67.65 -31.79
C GLY A 508 -33.85 67.37 -33.29
N ASN A 509 -33.17 66.29 -33.65
CA ASN A 509 -33.12 65.73 -35.01
C ASN A 509 -33.04 64.20 -34.90
N ASN A 510 -34.01 63.46 -35.47
CA ASN A 510 -34.22 62.02 -35.33
C ASN A 510 -34.58 61.52 -33.91
N THR A 511 -34.04 62.14 -32.86
CA THR A 511 -34.41 61.95 -31.46
C THR A 511 -34.74 63.29 -30.83
N ASP A 512 -35.51 63.28 -29.74
CA ASP A 512 -35.71 64.50 -28.96
C ASP A 512 -34.35 65.04 -28.51
N GLY A 513 -34.17 66.34 -28.63
CA GLY A 513 -33.03 67.06 -28.09
C GLY A 513 -32.94 66.78 -26.60
N LYS A 514 -31.73 66.84 -26.05
CA LYS A 514 -31.52 66.70 -24.62
C LYS A 514 -31.72 68.05 -23.93
N ASP A 515 -32.26 68.01 -22.72
CA ASP A 515 -32.24 69.18 -21.86
C ASP A 515 -30.79 69.61 -21.60
N GLY A 516 -30.58 70.92 -21.47
CA GLY A 516 -29.27 71.47 -21.10
C GLY A 516 -28.86 71.01 -19.71
N GLY A 517 -27.57 71.07 -19.40
CA GLY A 517 -27.08 70.70 -18.07
C GLY A 517 -27.69 71.60 -16.99
N GLY A 518 -28.18 70.98 -15.90
CA GLY A 518 -28.52 71.70 -14.67
C GLY A 518 -27.27 72.42 -14.17
N GLY A 519 -27.40 73.70 -13.79
CA GLY A 519 -26.29 74.44 -13.17
C GLY A 519 -25.83 73.78 -11.87
N PHE A 520 -24.84 74.36 -11.20
CA PHE A 520 -24.28 73.84 -9.95
C PHE A 520 -25.29 73.71 -8.79
N ASP A 521 -26.44 74.39 -8.86
CA ASP A 521 -27.54 74.31 -7.90
C ASP A 521 -28.79 73.74 -8.59
N ASP A 522 -29.43 72.72 -7.99
CA ASP A 522 -30.62 71.98 -8.49
C ASP A 522 -31.87 72.85 -8.80
N GLY A 523 -31.79 74.18 -8.62
CA GLY A 523 -32.87 75.13 -8.88
C GLY A 523 -32.74 75.94 -10.19
N ALA A 524 -31.63 75.86 -10.91
CA ALA A 524 -31.45 76.60 -12.15
C ALA A 524 -32.28 75.98 -13.31
N ILE A 525 -33.13 76.79 -13.95
CA ILE A 525 -34.03 76.32 -15.02
C ILE A 525 -33.18 75.98 -16.27
N GLN A 526 -33.03 74.68 -16.53
CA GLN A 526 -32.36 74.18 -17.73
C GLN A 526 -33.22 74.39 -18.99
N GLY A 527 -32.57 74.70 -20.10
CA GLY A 527 -33.23 74.76 -21.40
C GLY A 527 -33.75 73.38 -21.80
N ARG A 528 -35.02 73.27 -22.20
CA ARG A 528 -35.60 71.98 -22.63
C ARG A 528 -35.08 71.54 -23.99
N GLY A 529 -34.95 70.24 -24.20
CA GLY A 529 -34.65 69.68 -25.51
C GLY A 529 -35.72 69.99 -26.56
N GLY A 530 -35.30 70.24 -27.80
CA GLY A 530 -36.22 70.39 -28.94
C GLY A 530 -36.86 69.05 -29.37
N LEU A 531 -38.01 69.06 -30.02
CA LEU A 531 -38.73 67.84 -30.44
C LEU A 531 -38.05 67.11 -31.61
N SER A 532 -38.19 65.78 -31.67
CA SER A 532 -37.71 64.94 -32.78
C SER A 532 -38.36 65.27 -34.13
N ARG A 533 -37.56 65.27 -35.21
CA ARG A 533 -37.99 65.47 -36.62
C ARG A 533 -37.39 64.40 -37.56
N PRO A 534 -38.05 64.11 -38.72
CA PRO A 534 -37.63 63.07 -39.67
C PRO A 534 -36.32 63.35 -40.43
N THR A 535 -35.68 62.26 -40.88
CA THR A 535 -34.25 62.07 -41.23
C THR A 535 -33.76 62.60 -42.58
N SER A 536 -34.44 63.54 -43.23
CA SER A 536 -33.84 64.17 -44.43
C SER A 536 -32.75 65.16 -44.01
N PRO A 537 -31.59 65.24 -44.71
CA PRO A 537 -30.63 66.32 -44.52
C PRO A 537 -31.38 67.65 -44.61
N GLU A 538 -31.48 68.37 -43.51
CA GLU A 538 -32.00 69.74 -43.58
C GLU A 538 -30.91 70.57 -44.27
N PRO A 539 -31.25 71.28 -45.35
CA PRO A 539 -30.30 72.19 -45.95
C PRO A 539 -29.89 73.21 -44.89
N LEU A 540 -28.58 73.47 -44.79
CA LEU A 540 -28.03 74.60 -44.06
C LEU A 540 -28.55 75.86 -44.74
N LEU A 541 -29.63 76.41 -44.21
CA LEU A 541 -30.24 77.67 -44.65
C LEU A 541 -30.08 78.64 -43.48
N GLY A 542 -29.48 79.79 -43.76
CA GLY A 542 -29.23 80.85 -42.78
C GLY A 542 -30.23 82.00 -42.90
#